data_AF-A0A0N9YF50-F1
#
_entry.id   AF-A0A0N9YF50-F1
#
_cell.length_a   1.000
_cell.length_b   1.000
_cell.length_c   1.000
_cell.angle_alpha   90.00
_cell.angle_beta   90.00
_cell.angle_gamma   90.00
#
_symmetry.space_group_name_H-M   'P 1'
#
loop_
_entity.id
_entity.type
_entity.pdbx_description
1 polymer ?
#
loop_
_entity_poly.entity_id
_entity_poly.type
_entity_poly.pdbx_seq_one_letter_code
_entity_poly.pdbx_strand_id
1 'polypeptide(L)'
;MWRLDPEDRFDAYVERSTNYFAAIEAAGDTPWFADDDRRAEVARLLGADGATGLRRELFNRRFTKPAPPAGLFVNPDQIRGRAA
;
A
#
# COMPACT_ATOMS: atom_id res chain seq x y z
N MET A 1 -0.39 23.78 12.38
CA MET A 1 -1.24 22.89 11.57
C MET A 1 -0.32 21.97 10.78
N TRP A 2 0.00 20.78 11.29
CA TRP A 2 0.96 19.87 10.64
C TRP A 2 0.19 18.78 9.89
N ARG A 3 -0.29 19.11 8.69
CA ARG A 3 -0.61 18.09 7.69
C ARG A 3 0.49 18.18 6.65
N LEU A 4 1.49 17.29 6.77
CA LEU A 4 2.42 17.02 5.67
C LEU A 4 1.61 16.75 4.41
N ASP A 5 2.03 17.37 3.30
CA ASP A 5 1.44 17.15 1.99
C ASP A 5 1.54 15.65 1.60
N PRO A 6 0.60 15.09 0.84
CA PRO A 6 0.74 13.74 0.27
C PRO A 6 2.11 13.45 -0.36
N GLU A 7 2.74 14.43 -1.00
CA GLU A 7 4.11 14.31 -1.54
C GLU A 7 5.14 14.10 -0.41
N ASP A 8 5.18 14.98 0.59
CA ASP A 8 6.11 14.90 1.73
C ASP A 8 5.99 13.57 2.47
N ARG A 9 4.77 13.03 2.57
CA ARG A 9 4.54 11.75 3.24
C ARG A 9 5.06 10.58 2.41
N PHE A 10 5.01 10.66 1.09
CA PHE A 10 5.57 9.64 0.22
C PHE A 10 7.10 9.67 0.28
N ASP A 11 7.69 10.86 0.27
CA ASP A 11 9.15 11.00 0.39
C ASP A 11 9.67 10.46 1.72
N ALA A 12 9.01 10.82 2.84
CA ALA A 12 9.33 10.26 4.15
C ALA A 12 9.15 8.72 4.21
N TYR A 13 8.17 8.18 3.49
CA TYR A 13 7.99 6.73 3.36
C TYR A 13 9.15 6.09 2.60
N VAL A 14 9.56 6.67 1.47
CA VAL A 14 10.70 6.18 0.68
C VAL A 14 11.96 6.22 1.53
N GLU A 15 12.27 7.35 2.14
CA GLU A 15 13.45 7.54 3.02
C GLU A 15 13.48 6.50 4.14
N ARG A 16 12.36 6.33 4.86
CA ARG A 16 12.27 5.35 5.95
C ARG A 16 12.48 3.91 5.48
N SER A 17 12.08 3.62 4.24
CA SER A 17 12.20 2.27 3.67
C SER A 17 13.59 1.97 3.09
N THR A 18 14.43 2.98 2.86
CA THR A 18 15.77 2.82 2.27
C THR A 18 16.63 1.82 3.04
N ASN A 19 16.70 1.95 4.36
CA ASN A 19 17.51 1.05 5.19
C ASN A 19 17.01 -0.39 5.16
N TYR A 20 15.69 -0.59 5.06
CA TYR A 20 15.10 -1.93 4.96
C TYR A 20 15.46 -2.60 3.63
N PHE A 21 15.35 -1.88 2.52
CA PHE A 21 15.67 -2.44 1.21
C PHE A 21 17.18 -2.64 1.01
N ALA A 22 18.01 -1.76 1.55
CA ALA A 22 19.46 -1.96 1.58
C ALA A 22 19.85 -3.24 2.33
N ALA A 23 19.13 -3.60 3.40
CA ALA A 23 19.37 -4.86 4.12
C ALA A 23 18.97 -6.10 3.29
N ILE A 24 17.91 -6.01 2.48
CA ILE A 24 17.52 -7.08 1.55
C ILE A 24 18.62 -7.29 0.51
N GLU A 25 19.11 -6.21 -0.10
CA GLU A 25 20.19 -6.28 -1.08
C GLU A 25 21.48 -6.83 -0.46
N ALA A 26 21.81 -6.41 0.76
CA ALA A 26 22.98 -6.93 1.49
C ALA A 26 22.86 -8.43 1.82
N ALA A 27 21.65 -8.96 1.93
CA ALA A 27 21.40 -10.39 2.09
C ALA A 27 21.50 -11.18 0.76
N GLY A 28 21.68 -10.49 -0.37
CA GLY A 28 21.73 -11.09 -1.70
C GLY A 28 20.37 -11.25 -2.38
N ASP A 29 19.32 -10.67 -1.80
CA ASP A 29 17.97 -10.69 -2.34
C ASP A 29 17.64 -9.40 -3.11
N THR A 30 16.62 -9.46 -3.96
CA THR A 30 16.15 -8.31 -4.74
C THR A 30 14.87 -7.73 -4.12
N PRO A 31 14.79 -6.41 -3.86
CA PRO A 31 13.54 -5.77 -3.47
C PRO A 31 12.44 -6.00 -4.50
N TRP A 32 11.20 -6.24 -4.05
CA TRP A 32 10.09 -6.59 -4.94
C TRP A 32 9.82 -5.60 -6.08
N PHE A 33 10.17 -4.32 -5.90
CA PHE A 33 9.96 -3.27 -6.90
C PHE A 33 11.11 -3.16 -7.91
N ALA A 34 12.19 -3.91 -7.71
CA ALA A 34 13.32 -4.05 -8.62
C ALA A 34 13.34 -5.41 -9.34
N ASP A 35 12.55 -6.37 -8.86
CA ASP A 35 12.32 -7.67 -9.50
C ASP A 35 11.15 -7.59 -10.50
N ASP A 36 11.39 -7.91 -11.77
CA ASP A 36 10.40 -7.73 -12.84
C ASP A 36 9.18 -8.65 -12.71
N ASP A 37 9.38 -9.89 -12.26
CA ASP A 37 8.28 -10.84 -12.06
C ASP A 37 7.38 -10.38 -10.90
N ARG A 38 7.99 -9.91 -9.80
CA ARG A 38 7.26 -9.35 -8.66
C ARG A 38 6.56 -8.05 -9.01
N ARG A 39 7.18 -7.18 -9.81
CA ARG A 39 6.54 -5.97 -10.32
C ARG A 39 5.32 -6.32 -11.17
N ALA A 40 5.43 -7.28 -12.08
CA ALA A 40 4.32 -7.73 -12.92
C ALA A 40 3.18 -8.33 -12.07
N GLU A 41 3.53 -9.17 -11.09
CA GLU A 41 2.56 -9.76 -10.15
C GLU A 41 1.80 -8.66 -9.37
N VAL A 42 2.52 -7.68 -8.83
CA VAL A 42 1.92 -6.56 -8.09
C VAL A 42 1.06 -5.69 -9.01
N ALA A 43 1.53 -5.37 -10.23
CA ALA A 43 0.74 -4.62 -11.20
C ALA A 43 -0.60 -5.31 -11.49
N ARG A 44 -0.57 -6.62 -11.73
CA ARG A 44 -1.77 -7.44 -11.94
C ARG A 44 -2.71 -7.42 -10.74
N LEU A 45 -2.19 -7.61 -9.52
CA LEU A 45 -2.99 -7.57 -8.29
C LEU A 45 -3.63 -6.21 -8.05
N LEU A 46 -2.98 -5.14 -8.49
CA LEU A 46 -3.51 -3.79 -8.39
C LEU A 46 -4.49 -3.45 -9.53
N GLY A 47 -4.55 -4.25 -10.59
CA GLY A 47 -5.24 -3.86 -11.83
C GLY A 47 -4.58 -2.65 -12.49
N ALA A 48 -3.27 -2.50 -12.30
CA ALA A 48 -2.45 -1.39 -12.75
C ALA A 48 -1.41 -1.91 -13.78
N ASP A 49 -1.87 -2.73 -14.72
CA ASP A 49 -1.01 -3.34 -15.74
C ASP A 49 -0.27 -2.24 -16.54
N GLY A 50 1.06 -2.33 -16.59
CA GLY A 50 1.91 -1.33 -17.26
C GLY A 50 2.16 -0.04 -16.48
N ALA A 51 1.68 0.08 -15.23
CA ALA A 51 1.91 1.28 -14.42
C ALA A 51 3.38 1.41 -13.98
N THR A 52 3.95 2.59 -14.20
CA THR A 52 5.20 3.01 -13.57
C THR A 52 4.91 3.53 -12.16
N GLY A 53 5.81 3.29 -11.21
CA GLY A 53 5.64 3.80 -9.83
C GLY A 53 4.71 2.98 -8.93
N LEU A 54 4.71 1.65 -9.02
CA LEU A 54 3.90 0.75 -8.16
C LEU A 54 4.04 1.03 -6.65
N ARG A 55 5.22 1.48 -6.19
CA ARG A 55 5.44 1.90 -4.79
C ARG A 55 4.54 3.08 -4.40
N ARG A 56 4.35 4.05 -5.31
CA ARG A 56 3.47 5.21 -5.13
C ARG A 56 2.02 4.78 -5.10
N GLU A 57 1.61 3.90 -6.01
CA GLU A 57 0.24 3.39 -6.09
C GLU A 57 -0.16 2.65 -4.80
N LEU A 58 0.70 1.74 -4.31
CA LEU A 58 0.47 1.06 -3.03
C LEU A 58 0.39 2.04 -1.85
N PHE A 59 1.27 3.05 -1.84
CA PHE A 59 1.25 4.08 -0.81
C PHE A 59 -0.07 4.86 -0.82
N ASN A 60 -0.54 5.30 -1.98
CA ASN A 60 -1.80 6.04 -2.11
C ASN A 60 -3.00 5.19 -1.67
N ARG A 61 -3.04 3.91 -2.04
CA ARG A 61 -4.12 2.99 -1.63
C ARG A 61 -4.22 2.79 -0.13
N ARG A 62 -3.13 2.96 0.63
CA ARG A 62 -3.17 2.93 2.10
C ARG A 62 -4.10 4.01 2.68
N PHE A 63 -4.21 5.16 2.00
CA PHE A 63 -5.03 6.29 2.44
C PHE A 63 -6.41 6.30 1.78
N THR A 64 -6.57 5.62 0.65
CA THR A 64 -7.85 5.43 -0.03
C THR A 64 -8.50 4.14 0.41
N LYS A 65 -9.31 4.19 1.48
CA LYS A 65 -10.19 3.06 1.82
C LYS A 65 -11.38 3.06 0.84
N PRO A 66 -11.57 2.00 0.01
CA PRO A 66 -12.80 1.89 -0.75
C PRO A 66 -13.99 1.81 0.22
N ALA A 67 -15.14 2.31 -0.21
CA ALA A 67 -16.36 2.09 0.54
C ALA A 67 -16.56 0.57 0.72
N PRO A 68 -16.93 0.11 1.92
CA PRO A 68 -17.22 -1.30 2.13
C PRO A 68 -18.31 -1.74 1.14
N PRO A 69 -18.23 -2.96 0.58
CA PRO A 69 -19.30 -3.54 -0.22
C PRO A 69 -20.68 -3.36 0.42
N ALA A 70 -21.70 -3.13 -0.41
CA ALA A 70 -23.07 -3.01 0.05
C ALA A 70 -23.48 -4.26 0.85
N GLY A 71 -24.16 -4.05 1.98
CA GLY A 71 -24.60 -5.13 2.88
C GLY A 71 -23.58 -5.53 3.95
N LEU A 72 -22.38 -4.96 3.97
CA LEU A 72 -21.46 -5.11 5.09
C LEU A 72 -21.77 -4.10 6.19
N PHE A 73 -22.05 -4.59 7.39
CA PHE A 73 -22.24 -3.75 8.55
C PHE A 73 -20.91 -3.13 8.97
N VAL A 74 -20.89 -1.81 9.15
CA VAL A 74 -19.73 -1.07 9.72
C VAL A 74 -19.86 -0.87 11.22
N ASN A 75 -21.06 -1.07 11.78
CA ASN A 75 -21.33 -0.95 13.21
C ASN A 75 -20.92 -2.25 13.94
N PRO A 76 -20.01 -2.19 14.93
CA PRO A 76 -19.63 -3.36 15.72
C PRO A 76 -20.79 -4.10 16.37
N ASP A 77 -21.86 -3.42 16.79
CA ASP A 77 -23.02 -4.06 17.41
C ASP A 77 -23.85 -4.85 16.41
N GLN A 78 -23.98 -4.35 15.18
CA GLN A 78 -24.60 -5.08 14.07
C GLN A 78 -23.75 -6.28 13.65
N ILE A 79 -22.42 -6.13 13.59
CA ILE A 79 -21.48 -7.23 13.32
C ILE A 79 -21.58 -8.32 14.40
N ARG A 80 -21.74 -7.92 15.67
CA ARG A 80 -21.83 -8.83 16.82
C ARG A 80 -23.23 -9.40 17.05
N GLY A 81 -24.21 -9.05 16.20
CA GLY A 81 -25.60 -9.52 16.34
C GLY A 81 -26.34 -8.97 17.56
N ARG A 82 -25.87 -7.88 18.15
CA ARG A 82 -26.59 -7.18 19.23
C ARG A 82 -27.55 -6.20 18.58
N ALA A 83 -28.81 -6.62 18.44
CA ALA A 83 -29.88 -5.71 18.09
C ALA A 83 -30.04 -4.65 19.19
N ALA A 84 -30.35 -3.41 18.77
CA ALA A 84 -30.77 -2.33 19.66
C ALA A 84 -32.11 -2.68 20.32
#